data_AF-A0A7C5EF41-F1
#
_entry.id   AF-A0A7C5EF41-F1
#
_cell.length_a   1.000
_cell.length_b   1.000
_cell.length_c   1.000
_cell.angle_alpha   90.00
_cell.angle_beta   90.00
_cell.angle_gamma   90.00
#
_symmetry.space_group_name_H-M   'P 1'
#
loop_
_entity.id
_entity.type
_entity.pdbx_description
1 polymer ?
#
loop_
_entity_poly.entity_id
_entity_poly.type
_entity_poly.pdbx_seq_one_letter_code
_entity_poly.pdbx_strand_id
1 'polypeptide(L)'
;MKGNLPPILPVGTQVVTCCPIRDPYGREIRPSGGVAVVVHAPLEAGQRYRIRFADGETVKLRRHDLRVLSHDQDAALGENPSSEDLFSHVIYRCVVGSRAFGLDEESSDVDIRGVYLPPAHLQWSLTGVPDLIERTDADECYWELQRFLVLALKANPNILECLFTPKIEMATSLGEELRAIRRCFLSRFIHKTYNGYVLSQFKKL
;
A
#
# COMPACT_ATOMS: atom_id res chain seq x y z
N MET A 1 4.77 6.36 5.72
CA MET A 1 5.92 6.59 6.63
C MET A 1 5.39 7.19 7.92
N LYS A 2 5.48 6.48 9.06
CA LYS A 2 5.08 7.00 10.37
C LYS A 2 6.03 8.12 10.77
N GLY A 3 5.67 9.37 10.47
CA GLY A 3 6.42 10.54 10.94
C GLY A 3 6.33 10.59 12.46
N ASN A 4 7.48 10.57 13.13
CA ASN A 4 7.53 10.69 14.58
C ASN A 4 6.86 12.01 14.99
N LEU A 5 5.76 11.96 15.76
CA LEU A 5 5.04 13.16 16.13
C LEU A 5 5.94 14.06 16.99
N PRO A 6 6.01 15.37 16.72
CA PRO A 6 6.77 16.27 17.58
C PRO A 6 6.18 16.24 19.01
N PRO A 7 7.01 16.47 20.04
CA PRO A 7 6.57 16.46 21.44
C PRO A 7 5.45 17.47 21.71
N ILE A 8 5.42 18.56 20.93
CA ILE A 8 4.36 19.56 20.94
C ILE A 8 3.76 19.66 19.54
N LEU A 9 2.43 19.54 19.44
CA LEU A 9 1.73 19.66 18.17
C LEU A 9 1.73 21.13 17.70
N PRO A 10 2.16 21.43 16.47
CA PRO A 10 2.20 22.81 15.98
C PRO A 10 0.79 23.39 15.80
N VAL A 11 0.69 24.72 15.84
CA VAL A 11 -0.53 25.46 15.47
C VAL A 11 -0.89 25.12 14.01
N GLY A 12 -2.17 24.92 13.73
CA GLY A 12 -2.69 24.45 12.45
C GLY A 12 -2.87 22.92 12.37
N THR A 13 -2.33 22.15 13.32
CA THR A 13 -2.53 20.69 13.34
C THR A 13 -4.00 20.34 13.54
N GLN A 14 -4.56 19.51 12.65
CA GLN A 14 -5.88 18.92 12.82
C GLN A 14 -5.82 17.77 13.83
N VAL A 15 -6.72 17.80 14.80
CA VAL A 15 -6.76 16.84 15.91
C VAL A 15 -8.18 16.31 16.13
N VAL A 16 -8.25 15.11 16.71
CA VAL A 16 -9.48 14.45 17.15
C VAL A 16 -9.48 14.42 18.68
N THR A 17 -10.59 14.82 19.29
CA THR A 17 -10.75 14.77 20.75
C THR A 17 -10.97 13.34 21.22
N CYS A 18 -10.21 12.89 22.21
CA CYS A 18 -10.32 11.56 22.80
C CYS A 18 -11.22 11.53 24.04
N CYS A 19 -11.66 12.70 24.52
CA CYS A 19 -12.56 12.85 25.65
C CYS A 19 -13.81 13.67 25.26
N PRO A 20 -14.96 13.42 25.90
CA PRO A 20 -16.12 14.29 25.75
C PRO A 20 -15.82 15.68 26.31
N ILE A 21 -16.36 16.71 25.67
CA ILE A 21 -16.29 18.08 26.18
C ILE A 21 -17.50 18.28 27.09
N ARG A 22 -17.22 18.73 28.30
CA ARG A 22 -18.22 18.99 29.34
C ARG A 22 -18.25 20.46 29.69
N ASP A 23 -19.44 20.96 29.99
CA ASP A 23 -19.64 22.29 30.54
C ASP A 23 -19.18 22.36 32.03
N PRO A 24 -19.21 23.54 32.67
CA PRO A 24 -18.85 23.67 34.09
C PRO A 24 -19.74 22.88 35.06
N TYR A 25 -20.94 22.46 34.62
CA TYR A 25 -21.88 21.65 35.39
C TYR A 25 -21.68 20.14 35.14
N GLY A 26 -20.69 19.77 34.34
CA GLY A 26 -20.35 18.38 34.02
C GLY A 26 -21.23 17.77 32.93
N ARG A 27 -22.15 18.53 32.33
CA ARG A 27 -22.99 18.07 31.23
C ARG A 27 -22.15 17.96 29.97
N GLU A 28 -22.28 16.83 29.28
CA GLU A 28 -21.64 16.63 27.99
C GLU A 28 -22.27 17.54 26.95
N ILE A 29 -21.45 18.44 26.41
CA ILE A 29 -21.83 19.33 25.31
C ILE A 29 -21.38 18.78 23.96
N ARG A 30 -20.33 17.94 23.95
CA ARG A 30 -19.85 17.26 22.74
C ARG A 30 -19.30 15.88 23.10
N PRO A 31 -19.62 14.84 22.32
CA PRO A 31 -18.97 13.54 22.48
C PRO A 31 -17.48 13.62 22.10
N SER A 32 -16.71 12.60 22.49
CA SER A 32 -15.37 12.38 21.93
C SER A 32 -15.48 12.05 20.42
N GLY A 33 -14.37 12.23 19.69
CA GLY A 33 -14.31 12.08 18.23
C GLY A 33 -14.47 13.39 17.45
N GLY A 34 -14.63 14.52 18.14
CA GLY A 34 -14.77 15.83 17.51
C GLY A 34 -13.46 16.27 16.84
N VAL A 35 -13.56 16.76 15.60
CA VAL A 35 -12.41 17.29 14.85
C VAL A 35 -12.23 18.78 15.13
N ALA A 36 -10.99 19.17 15.45
CA ALA A 36 -10.62 20.55 15.75
C ALA A 36 -9.24 20.89 15.19
N VAL A 37 -8.90 22.18 15.18
CA VAL A 37 -7.58 22.67 14.80
C VAL A 37 -6.87 23.26 16.01
N VAL A 38 -5.59 22.94 16.21
CA VAL A 38 -4.76 23.59 17.23
C VAL A 38 -4.59 25.06 16.85
N VAL A 39 -5.13 25.97 17.66
CA VAL A 39 -4.98 27.43 17.49
C VAL A 39 -3.93 28.01 18.43
N HIS A 40 -3.59 27.30 19.51
CA HIS A 40 -2.48 27.66 20.38
C HIS A 40 -1.82 26.39 20.93
N ALA A 41 -0.52 26.26 20.66
CA ALA A 41 0.32 25.21 21.21
C ALA A 41 0.97 25.70 22.52
N PRO A 42 1.10 24.83 23.54
CA PRO A 42 1.83 25.17 24.76
C PRO A 42 3.33 25.36 24.49
N LEU A 43 4.01 26.11 25.37
CA LEU A 43 5.47 26.26 25.34
C LEU A 43 6.20 25.06 25.95
N GLU A 44 5.53 24.34 26.85
CA GLU A 44 6.08 23.20 27.59
C GLU A 44 5.21 21.95 27.46
N ALA A 45 5.84 20.78 27.45
CA ALA A 45 5.15 19.51 27.47
C ALA A 45 4.32 19.35 28.77
N GLY A 46 3.02 19.08 28.64
CA GLY A 46 2.10 18.88 29.78
C GLY A 46 1.10 20.01 30.00
N GLN A 47 1.32 21.20 29.43
CA GLN A 47 0.33 22.27 29.41
C GLN A 47 -0.77 22.01 28.38
N ARG A 48 -1.90 22.73 28.51
CA ARG A 48 -3.08 22.53 27.67
C ARG A 48 -2.96 23.27 26.33
N TYR A 49 -3.32 22.58 25.25
CA TYR A 49 -3.54 23.16 23.92
C TYR A 49 -4.84 23.96 23.93
N ARG A 50 -4.92 25.03 23.12
CA ARG A 50 -6.21 25.60 22.73
C ARG A 50 -6.54 25.10 21.34
N ILE A 51 -7.67 24.43 21.21
CA ILE A 51 -8.20 23.92 19.94
C ILE A 51 -9.47 24.69 19.57
N ARG A 52 -9.77 24.77 18.27
CA ARG A 52 -10.99 25.38 17.74
C ARG A 52 -11.75 24.40 16.87
N PHE A 53 -13.03 24.21 17.15
CA PHE A 53 -13.94 23.39 16.35
C PHE A 53 -14.47 24.17 15.13
N ALA A 54 -15.15 23.47 14.21
CA ALA A 54 -15.66 24.05 12.96
C ALA A 54 -16.71 25.16 13.17
N ASP A 55 -17.48 25.09 14.26
CA ASP A 55 -18.45 26.11 14.68
C ASP A 55 -17.81 27.32 15.38
N GLY A 56 -16.49 27.33 15.53
CA GLY A 56 -15.74 28.44 16.14
C GLY A 56 -15.54 28.32 17.65
N GLU A 57 -16.16 27.35 18.33
CA GLU A 57 -15.95 27.16 19.77
C GLU A 57 -14.49 26.75 20.05
N THR A 58 -13.91 27.30 21.13
CA THR A 58 -12.54 26.97 21.54
C THR A 58 -12.50 26.30 22.90
N VAL A 59 -11.70 25.23 23.00
CA VAL A 59 -11.57 24.43 24.22
C VAL A 59 -10.10 24.22 24.56
N LYS A 60 -9.80 24.05 25.85
CA LYS A 60 -8.45 23.74 26.34
C LYS A 60 -8.34 22.26 26.73
N LEU A 61 -7.51 21.49 26.02
CA LEU A 61 -7.31 20.05 26.25
C LEU A 61 -5.84 19.70 26.45
N ARG A 62 -5.54 18.59 27.12
CA ARG A 62 -4.16 18.09 27.28
C ARG A 62 -3.73 17.27 26.07
N ARG A 63 -2.42 17.02 25.94
CA ARG A 63 -1.86 16.22 24.84
C ARG A 63 -2.47 14.82 24.75
N HIS A 64 -2.77 14.17 25.88
CA HIS A 64 -3.34 12.82 25.91
C HIS A 64 -4.84 12.78 25.54
N ASP A 65 -5.52 13.92 25.57
CA ASP A 65 -6.92 14.05 25.15
C ASP A 65 -7.04 14.29 23.63
N LEU A 66 -5.92 14.29 22.91
CA LEU A 66 -5.84 14.66 21.50
C LEU A 66 -5.08 13.58 20.70
N ARG A 67 -5.63 13.20 19.55
CA ARG A 67 -4.93 12.47 18.48
C ARG A 67 -4.82 13.34 17.24
N VAL A 68 -3.79 13.14 16.43
CA VAL A 68 -3.69 13.83 15.14
C VAL A 68 -4.64 13.15 14.17
N LEU A 69 -5.48 13.94 13.48
CA LEU A 69 -6.55 13.41 12.63
C LEU A 69 -6.04 12.43 11.57
N SER A 70 -4.92 12.74 10.91
CA SER A 70 -4.33 11.85 9.91
C SER A 70 -3.94 10.48 10.46
N HIS A 71 -3.57 10.38 11.73
CA HIS A 71 -3.19 9.12 12.36
C HIS A 71 -4.39 8.37 12.95
N ASP A 72 -5.45 9.09 13.33
CA ASP A 72 -6.69 8.49 13.83
C ASP A 72 -7.53 7.91 12.70
N GLN A 73 -7.50 8.54 11.51
CA GLN A 73 -8.04 7.95 10.28
C GLN A 73 -7.40 6.59 10.01
N ASP A 74 -6.06 6.48 10.03
CA ASP A 74 -5.37 5.21 9.82
C ASP A 74 -5.72 4.14 10.87
N ALA A 75 -6.03 4.54 12.12
CA ALA A 75 -6.36 3.62 13.21
C ALA A 75 -7.83 3.17 13.24
N ALA A 76 -8.75 4.00 12.73
CA ALA A 76 -10.19 3.72 12.71
C ALA A 76 -10.61 2.78 11.55
N LEU A 77 -9.71 2.53 10.59
CA LEU A 77 -9.95 1.76 9.38
C LEU A 77 -10.05 0.22 9.57
N GLY A 78 -10.16 -0.25 10.81
CA GLY A 78 -10.25 -1.69 11.12
C GLY A 78 -8.93 -2.42 10.94
N GLU A 79 -8.91 -3.71 11.29
CA GLU A 79 -7.73 -4.56 11.15
C GLU A 79 -7.18 -4.48 9.72
N ASN A 80 -5.87 -4.24 9.61
CA ASN A 80 -5.19 -4.37 8.33
C ASN A 80 -5.50 -5.76 7.75
N PRO A 81 -5.53 -5.93 6.42
CA PRO A 81 -5.56 -7.24 5.74
C PRO A 81 -4.39 -8.18 6.14
N SER A 82 -3.54 -7.76 7.08
CA SER A 82 -2.33 -8.42 7.55
C SER A 82 -2.53 -9.78 8.20
N SER A 83 -3.76 -10.23 8.45
CA SER A 83 -4.04 -11.57 8.97
C SER A 83 -4.33 -12.61 7.88
N GLU A 84 -4.70 -12.19 6.67
CA GLU A 84 -4.98 -13.13 5.57
C GLU A 84 -3.68 -13.50 4.85
N ASP A 85 -3.49 -14.80 4.58
CA ASP A 85 -2.39 -15.26 3.74
C ASP A 85 -2.69 -14.98 2.26
N LEU A 86 -2.22 -13.84 1.76
CA LEU A 86 -2.37 -13.46 0.35
C LEU A 86 -1.61 -14.39 -0.60
N PHE A 87 -0.60 -15.14 -0.14
CA PHE A 87 0.11 -16.10 -1.00
C PHE A 87 -0.76 -17.30 -1.37
N SER A 88 -1.74 -17.65 -0.53
CA SER A 88 -2.73 -18.69 -0.85
C SER A 88 -3.64 -18.32 -2.05
N HIS A 89 -3.64 -17.05 -2.43
CA HIS A 89 -4.44 -16.50 -3.54
C HIS A 89 -3.63 -16.31 -4.83
N VAL A 90 -2.43 -16.87 -4.92
CA VAL A 90 -1.64 -16.88 -6.16
C VAL A 90 -2.35 -17.73 -7.21
N ILE A 91 -2.60 -17.14 -8.38
CA ILE A 91 -3.29 -17.80 -9.50
C ILE A 91 -2.36 -18.16 -10.65
N TYR A 92 -1.16 -17.58 -10.67
CA TYR A 92 -0.12 -17.81 -11.66
C TYR A 92 1.27 -17.64 -11.05
N ARG A 93 2.17 -18.59 -11.31
CA ARG A 93 3.56 -18.62 -10.84
C ARG A 93 4.49 -19.17 -11.93
N CYS A 94 5.57 -18.47 -12.18
CA CYS A 94 6.53 -18.79 -13.22
C CYS A 94 7.95 -18.39 -12.86
N VAL A 95 8.91 -19.05 -13.50
CA VAL A 95 10.33 -18.68 -13.41
C VAL A 95 10.64 -17.67 -14.51
N VAL A 96 11.38 -16.63 -14.16
CA VAL A 96 11.86 -15.60 -15.10
C VAL A 96 13.40 -15.51 -15.05
N GLY A 97 13.99 -14.59 -15.80
CA GLY A 97 15.44 -14.37 -15.78
C GLY A 97 16.23 -15.42 -16.56
N SER A 98 17.54 -15.47 -16.32
CA SER A 98 18.47 -16.34 -17.05
C SER A 98 18.07 -17.82 -17.03
N ARG A 99 17.54 -18.29 -15.89
CA ARG A 99 17.01 -19.65 -15.73
C ARG A 99 15.83 -19.95 -16.64
N ALA A 100 14.96 -18.98 -16.92
CA ALA A 100 13.83 -19.19 -17.83
C ALA A 100 14.27 -19.46 -19.28
N PHE A 101 15.43 -18.91 -19.68
CA PHE A 101 15.94 -18.98 -21.05
C PHE A 101 17.17 -19.87 -21.22
N GLY A 102 17.58 -20.59 -20.16
CA GLY A 102 18.72 -21.54 -20.20
C GLY A 102 20.07 -20.84 -20.36
N LEU A 103 20.19 -19.62 -19.84
CA LEU A 103 21.41 -18.81 -19.84
C LEU A 103 22.10 -18.84 -18.45
N ASP A 104 21.67 -19.73 -17.57
CA ASP A 104 22.11 -19.80 -16.18
C ASP A 104 23.34 -20.69 -15.97
N GLU A 105 24.15 -20.30 -14.98
CA GLU A 105 25.19 -21.13 -14.37
C GLU A 105 24.64 -21.80 -13.10
N GLU A 106 25.31 -22.84 -12.61
CA GLU A 106 24.86 -23.69 -11.49
C GLU A 106 24.58 -22.90 -10.19
N SER A 107 25.19 -21.72 -10.03
CA SER A 107 25.04 -20.79 -8.91
C SER A 107 23.96 -19.70 -9.09
N SER A 108 23.23 -19.66 -10.20
CA SER A 108 22.27 -18.58 -10.47
C SER A 108 21.09 -18.64 -9.50
N ASP A 109 20.59 -17.48 -9.05
CA ASP A 109 19.37 -17.39 -8.23
C ASP A 109 18.12 -17.74 -9.07
N VAL A 110 17.03 -18.19 -8.42
CA VAL A 110 15.74 -18.42 -9.10
C VAL A 110 14.84 -17.23 -8.87
N ASP A 111 14.65 -16.40 -9.90
CA ASP A 111 13.64 -15.35 -9.86
C ASP A 111 12.25 -15.95 -10.12
N ILE A 112 11.38 -15.88 -9.12
CA ILE A 112 10.00 -16.37 -9.23
C ILE A 112 9.05 -15.19 -9.27
N ARG A 113 8.17 -15.20 -10.26
CA ARG A 113 7.20 -14.14 -10.46
C ARG A 113 5.81 -14.67 -10.74
N GLY A 114 4.80 -13.85 -10.48
CA GLY A 114 3.44 -14.28 -10.72
C GLY A 114 2.36 -13.25 -10.48
N VAL A 115 1.14 -13.77 -10.37
CA VAL A 115 -0.08 -12.98 -10.16
C VAL A 115 -0.87 -13.60 -9.02
N TYR A 116 -1.38 -12.75 -8.13
CA TYR A 116 -2.34 -13.14 -7.12
C TYR A 116 -3.66 -12.39 -7.31
N LEU A 117 -4.76 -13.04 -6.95
CA LEU A 117 -6.11 -12.49 -7.06
C LEU A 117 -6.78 -12.57 -5.68
N PRO A 118 -6.81 -11.48 -4.91
CA PRO A 118 -7.41 -11.48 -3.58
C PRO A 118 -8.94 -11.66 -3.67
N PRO A 119 -9.58 -12.11 -2.59
CA PRO A 119 -11.02 -12.15 -2.51
C PRO A 119 -11.61 -10.73 -2.47
N ALA A 120 -12.82 -10.58 -3.02
CA ALA A 120 -13.48 -9.29 -3.21
C ALA A 120 -13.58 -8.43 -1.93
N HIS A 121 -13.81 -9.06 -0.78
CA HIS A 121 -13.94 -8.35 0.50
C HIS A 121 -12.63 -7.69 0.97
N LEU A 122 -11.47 -8.21 0.54
CA LEU A 122 -10.17 -7.57 0.78
C LEU A 122 -9.87 -6.53 -0.30
N GLN A 123 -10.09 -6.88 -1.58
CA GLN A 123 -9.84 -5.98 -2.72
C GLN A 123 -10.60 -4.67 -2.62
N TRP A 124 -11.86 -4.73 -2.19
CA TRP A 124 -12.75 -3.56 -2.06
C TRP A 124 -12.94 -3.13 -0.62
N SER A 125 -12.04 -3.55 0.28
CA SER A 125 -11.95 -2.98 1.61
C SER A 125 -11.48 -1.53 1.55
N LEU A 126 -11.63 -0.81 2.66
CA LEU A 126 -11.22 0.59 2.75
C LEU A 126 -9.70 0.78 2.66
N THR A 127 -8.93 -0.27 2.97
CA THR A 127 -7.46 -0.30 2.90
C THR A 127 -6.93 -1.01 1.65
N GLY A 128 -7.78 -1.78 0.95
CA GLY A 128 -7.42 -2.55 -0.24
C GLY A 128 -6.43 -3.67 0.07
N VAL A 129 -5.67 -4.10 -0.95
CA VAL A 129 -4.53 -5.02 -0.81
C VAL A 129 -3.26 -4.39 -1.40
N PRO A 130 -2.06 -4.89 -1.06
CA PRO A 130 -0.83 -4.42 -1.68
C PRO A 130 -0.78 -4.66 -3.20
N ASP A 131 -0.37 -3.68 -4.00
CA ASP A 131 -0.15 -3.88 -5.45
C ASP A 131 0.85 -5.03 -5.76
N LEU A 132 1.70 -5.36 -4.80
CA LEU A 132 2.78 -6.34 -4.88
C LEU A 132 2.99 -7.00 -3.52
N ILE A 133 3.12 -8.33 -3.51
CA ILE A 133 3.57 -9.11 -2.35
C ILE A 133 4.87 -9.83 -2.71
N GLU A 134 5.79 -9.92 -1.75
CA GLU A 134 7.14 -10.43 -1.97
C GLU A 134 7.54 -11.40 -0.87
N ARG A 135 8.27 -12.45 -1.24
CA ARG A 135 8.93 -13.39 -0.33
C ARG A 135 10.43 -13.23 -0.52
N THR A 136 11.04 -12.35 0.27
CA THR A 136 12.43 -11.90 0.10
C THR A 136 13.46 -13.01 0.29
N ASP A 137 13.17 -14.02 1.10
CA ASP A 137 14.02 -15.18 1.34
C ASP A 137 14.06 -16.17 0.16
N ALA A 138 13.13 -16.07 -0.78
CA ALA A 138 12.99 -16.97 -1.91
C ALA A 138 12.92 -16.24 -3.26
N ASP A 139 13.23 -14.94 -3.29
CA ASP A 139 13.19 -14.07 -4.48
C ASP A 139 11.88 -14.18 -5.28
N GLU A 140 10.75 -14.24 -4.56
CA GLU A 140 9.42 -14.35 -5.16
C GLU A 140 8.68 -13.01 -5.14
N CYS A 141 8.00 -12.70 -6.24
CA CYS A 141 7.31 -11.44 -6.43
C CYS A 141 5.96 -11.65 -7.15
N TYR A 142 4.85 -11.28 -6.53
CA TYR A 142 3.51 -11.46 -7.08
C TYR A 142 2.77 -10.13 -7.15
N TRP A 143 2.32 -9.77 -8.36
CA TRP A 143 1.47 -8.60 -8.55
C TRP A 143 0.00 -8.95 -8.32
N GLU A 144 -0.74 -8.00 -7.77
CA GLU A 144 -2.20 -8.05 -7.79
C GLU A 144 -2.68 -8.05 -9.26
N LEU A 145 -3.75 -8.80 -9.57
CA LEU A 145 -4.22 -9.02 -10.93
C LEU A 145 -4.47 -7.74 -11.74
N GLN A 146 -5.26 -6.79 -11.21
CA GLN A 146 -5.52 -5.53 -11.91
C GLN A 146 -4.21 -4.75 -12.14
N ARG A 147 -3.35 -4.70 -11.14
CA ARG A 147 -2.02 -4.07 -11.26
C ARG A 147 -1.19 -4.72 -12.37
N PHE A 148 -1.15 -6.05 -12.42
CA PHE A 148 -0.44 -6.81 -13.44
C PHE A 148 -0.97 -6.49 -14.84
N LEU A 149 -2.30 -6.51 -15.03
CA LEU A 149 -2.95 -6.20 -16.31
C LEU A 149 -2.61 -4.78 -16.80
N VAL A 150 -2.67 -3.78 -15.90
CA VAL A 150 -2.32 -2.40 -16.24
C VAL A 150 -0.86 -2.28 -16.68
N LEU A 151 0.06 -2.97 -16.00
CA LEU A 151 1.47 -2.97 -16.37
C LEU A 151 1.73 -3.73 -17.68
N ALA A 152 1.00 -4.82 -17.94
CA ALA A 152 1.07 -5.58 -19.19
C ALA A 152 0.63 -4.71 -20.38
N LEU A 153 -0.49 -3.99 -20.24
CA LEU A 153 -0.98 -3.03 -21.25
C LEU A 153 0.02 -1.89 -21.51
N LYS A 154 0.80 -1.51 -20.49
CA LYS A 154 1.90 -0.54 -20.61
C LYS A 154 3.20 -1.16 -21.13
N ALA A 155 3.17 -2.41 -21.60
CA ALA A 155 4.33 -3.12 -22.13
C ALA A 155 5.53 -3.15 -21.16
N ASN A 156 5.27 -3.31 -19.85
CA ASN A 156 6.34 -3.46 -18.87
C ASN A 156 7.13 -4.78 -19.15
N PRO A 157 8.46 -4.73 -19.36
CA PRO A 157 9.24 -5.92 -19.72
C PRO A 157 9.18 -7.06 -18.69
N ASN A 158 9.23 -6.75 -17.40
CA ASN A 158 9.17 -7.76 -16.35
C ASN A 158 7.84 -8.52 -16.37
N ILE A 159 6.75 -7.81 -16.65
CA ILE A 159 5.40 -8.38 -16.72
C ILE A 159 5.20 -9.20 -17.98
N LEU A 160 5.66 -8.67 -19.13
CA LEU A 160 5.60 -9.41 -20.38
C LEU A 160 6.47 -10.67 -20.33
N GLU A 161 7.65 -10.62 -19.70
CA GLU A 161 8.46 -11.80 -19.46
C GLU A 161 7.69 -12.90 -18.70
N CYS A 162 6.94 -12.52 -17.65
CA CYS A 162 6.09 -13.46 -16.93
C CYS A 162 5.05 -14.14 -17.83
N LEU A 163 4.47 -13.42 -18.81
CA LEU A 163 3.45 -14.00 -19.72
C LEU A 163 4.04 -14.89 -20.82
N PHE A 164 5.29 -14.66 -21.21
CA PHE A 164 5.95 -15.32 -22.34
C PHE A 164 7.05 -16.30 -21.95
N THR A 165 7.37 -16.43 -20.65
CA THR A 165 8.30 -17.44 -20.14
C THR A 165 7.82 -18.85 -20.49
N PRO A 166 8.74 -19.76 -20.88
CA PRO A 166 8.42 -21.17 -21.09
C PRO A 166 8.33 -21.96 -19.76
N LYS A 167 8.84 -21.43 -18.65
CA LYS A 167 8.93 -22.13 -17.35
C LYS A 167 7.79 -21.71 -16.42
N ILE A 168 6.67 -22.42 -16.51
CA ILE A 168 5.51 -22.24 -15.62
C ILE A 168 5.58 -23.27 -14.50
N GLU A 169 5.45 -22.82 -13.26
CA GLU A 169 5.40 -23.72 -12.09
C GLU A 169 3.96 -24.02 -11.70
N MET A 170 3.08 -23.02 -11.75
CA MET A 170 1.67 -23.18 -11.42
C MET A 170 0.80 -22.17 -12.17
N ALA A 171 -0.35 -22.62 -12.62
CA ALA A 171 -1.43 -21.77 -13.11
C ALA A 171 -2.78 -22.41 -12.76
N THR A 172 -3.67 -21.63 -12.17
CA THR A 172 -5.09 -22.00 -12.05
C THR A 172 -5.79 -21.83 -13.39
N SER A 173 -7.07 -22.22 -13.51
CA SER A 173 -7.86 -21.98 -14.73
C SER A 173 -7.87 -20.50 -15.14
N LEU A 174 -8.01 -19.59 -14.16
CA LEU A 174 -7.92 -18.14 -14.38
C LEU A 174 -6.52 -17.70 -14.84
N GLY A 175 -5.46 -18.28 -14.27
CA GLY A 175 -4.09 -18.04 -14.71
C GLY A 175 -3.86 -18.47 -16.15
N GLU A 176 -4.43 -19.62 -16.55
CA GLU A 176 -4.37 -20.10 -17.94
C GLU A 176 -5.17 -19.21 -18.91
N GLU A 177 -6.33 -18.71 -18.50
CA GLU A 177 -7.09 -17.72 -19.30
C GLU A 177 -6.28 -16.44 -19.52
N LEU A 178 -5.65 -15.90 -18.47
CA LEU A 178 -4.74 -14.75 -18.57
C LEU A 178 -3.60 -15.01 -19.55
N ARG A 179 -2.98 -16.20 -19.48
CA ARG A 179 -1.90 -16.58 -20.39
C ARG A 179 -2.40 -16.75 -21.81
N ALA A 180 -3.58 -17.30 -22.02
CA ALA A 180 -4.17 -17.50 -23.35
C ALA A 180 -4.31 -16.17 -24.10
N ILE A 181 -4.64 -15.09 -23.39
CA ILE A 181 -4.78 -13.74 -23.96
C ILE A 181 -3.48 -12.94 -24.02
N ARG A 182 -2.31 -13.52 -23.68
CA ARG A 182 -1.02 -12.79 -23.58
C ARG A 182 -0.66 -11.94 -24.80
N ARG A 183 -1.09 -12.35 -26.00
CA ARG A 183 -0.84 -11.62 -27.26
C ARG A 183 -1.61 -10.30 -27.34
N CYS A 184 -2.71 -10.16 -26.61
CA CYS A 184 -3.50 -8.92 -26.56
C CYS A 184 -2.74 -7.75 -25.91
N PHE A 185 -1.72 -8.02 -25.09
CA PHE A 185 -0.88 -6.99 -24.48
C PHE A 185 0.25 -6.51 -25.42
N LEU A 186 0.47 -7.19 -26.55
CA LEU A 186 1.52 -6.82 -27.49
C LEU A 186 1.09 -5.63 -28.35
N SER A 187 1.91 -4.59 -28.36
CA SER A 187 1.70 -3.41 -29.19
C SER A 187 3.02 -2.85 -29.70
N ARG A 188 2.97 -1.94 -30.69
CA ARG A 188 4.16 -1.22 -31.16
C ARG A 188 4.84 -0.38 -30.07
N PHE A 189 4.18 -0.17 -28.93
CA PHE A 189 4.75 0.53 -27.77
C PHE A 189 5.91 -0.24 -27.11
N ILE A 190 5.95 -1.57 -27.25
CA ILE A 190 6.98 -2.46 -26.69
C ILE A 190 8.40 -1.99 -27.04
N HIS A 191 8.63 -1.56 -28.28
CA HIS A 191 9.96 -1.10 -28.70
C HIS A 191 10.48 0.05 -27.82
N LYS A 192 9.60 0.96 -27.39
CA LYS A 192 9.99 2.08 -26.53
C LYS A 192 10.34 1.62 -25.11
N THR A 193 9.51 0.75 -24.53
CA THR A 193 9.67 0.30 -23.15
C THR A 193 10.87 -0.63 -22.98
N TYR A 194 11.11 -1.53 -23.93
CA TYR A 194 12.27 -2.43 -23.91
C TYR A 194 13.57 -1.66 -24.11
N ASN A 195 13.64 -0.71 -25.04
CA ASN A 195 14.84 0.13 -25.19
C ASN A 195 15.14 0.92 -23.91
N GLY A 196 14.12 1.51 -23.29
CA GLY A 196 14.27 2.19 -22.01
C GLY A 196 14.78 1.28 -20.89
N TYR A 197 14.25 0.05 -20.83
CA TYR A 197 14.68 -0.94 -19.85
C TYR A 197 16.14 -1.36 -20.04
N VAL A 198 16.55 -1.69 -21.27
CA VAL A 198 17.94 -2.05 -21.60
C VAL A 198 18.89 -0.90 -21.23
N LEU A 199 18.55 0.34 -21.59
CA LEU A 199 19.35 1.51 -21.21
C LEU A 199 19.46 1.69 -19.68
N SER A 200 18.41 1.35 -18.93
CA SER A 200 18.44 1.40 -17.47
C SER A 200 19.31 0.32 -16.85
N GLN A 201 19.39 -0.86 -17.47
CA GLN A 201 20.25 -1.96 -17.01
C GLN A 201 21.72 -1.64 -17.28
N PHE A 202 22.06 -1.07 -18.43
CA PHE A 202 23.42 -0.61 -18.71
C PHE A 202 23.96 0.43 -17.70
N LYS A 203 23.09 1.24 -17.09
CA LYS A 203 23.49 2.22 -16.07
C LYS A 203 23.78 1.60 -14.69
N LYS A 204 23.38 0.34 -14.48
CA LYS A 204 23.59 -0.37 -13.21
C LYS A 204 24.87 -1.22 -13.21
N LEU A 205 25.48 -1.41 -14.39
CA LEU A 205 26.86 -1.91 -14.56
C LEU A 205 27.86 -0.76 -14.33
#